data_AF-A0A2V6FMQ1-F1
#
_entry.id   AF-A0A2V6FMQ1-F1
#
_cell.length_a   1.000
_cell.length_b   1.000
_cell.length_c   1.000
_cell.angle_alpha   90.00
_cell.angle_beta   90.00
_cell.angle_gamma   90.00
#
_symmetry.space_group_name_H-M   'P 1'
#
loop_
_entity.id
_entity.type
_entity.pdbx_description
1 polymer ?
#
loop_
_entity_poly.entity_id
_entity_poly.type
_entity_poly.pdbx_seq_one_letter_code
_entity_poly.pdbx_strand_id
1 'polypeptide(L)' 'MKFSLARQALVVAALSFLPGVGQAIYFRDKVSWRSPIPPSEMVSVDQARSWGGNVIRARACSWRAFVERRSVE' A
#
# COMPACT_ATOMS: atom_id res chain seq x y z
N MET A 1 -17.85 -24.58 -26.97
CA MET A 1 -16.69 -24.51 -26.05
C MET A 1 -16.21 -23.09 -25.71
N LYS A 2 -16.36 -22.08 -26.60
CA LYS A 2 -15.91 -20.69 -26.37
C LYS A 2 -16.61 -19.94 -25.21
N PHE A 3 -17.91 -20.18 -25.00
CA PHE A 3 -18.69 -19.54 -23.92
C PHE A 3 -18.24 -19.94 -22.50
N SER A 4 -17.67 -21.14 -22.34
CA SER A 4 -17.12 -21.57 -21.05
C SER A 4 -15.88 -20.75 -20.68
N LEU A 5 -15.04 -20.45 -21.67
CA LEU A 5 -13.77 -19.78 -21.47
C LEU A 5 -13.97 -18.29 -21.15
N ALA A 6 -14.91 -17.64 -21.83
CA ALA A 6 -15.33 -16.27 -21.50
C ALA A 6 -15.92 -16.18 -20.08
N ARG A 7 -16.80 -17.11 -19.70
CA ARG A 7 -17.39 -17.16 -18.35
C ARG A 7 -16.33 -17.42 -17.27
N GLN A 8 -15.38 -18.31 -17.53
CA GLN A 8 -14.27 -18.57 -16.61
C GLN A 8 -13.36 -17.35 -16.45
N ALA A 9 -13.00 -16.69 -17.55
CA ALA A 9 -12.20 -15.46 -17.49
C ALA A 9 -12.91 -14.37 -16.67
N LEU A 10 -14.22 -14.24 -16.82
CA LEU A 10 -15.03 -13.28 -16.08
C LEU A 10 -15.09 -13.62 -14.58
N VAL A 11 -15.24 -14.90 -14.23
CA VAL A 11 -15.20 -15.37 -12.84
C VAL A 11 -13.81 -15.15 -12.22
N VAL A 12 -12.73 -15.45 -12.94
CA VAL A 12 -11.36 -15.22 -12.46
C VAL A 12 -11.08 -13.73 -12.30
N ALA A 13 -11.51 -12.91 -13.26
CA ALA A 13 -11.39 -11.46 -13.16
C ALA A 13 -12.13 -10.94 -11.91
N ALA A 14 -13.39 -11.35 -11.70
CA ALA A 14 -14.14 -10.98 -10.50
C ALA A 14 -13.44 -11.44 -9.20
N LEU A 15 -12.92 -12.67 -9.18
CA LEU A 15 -12.21 -13.23 -8.04
C LEU A 15 -10.92 -12.45 -7.71
N SER A 16 -10.21 -11.97 -8.72
CA SER A 16 -8.99 -11.19 -8.55
C SER A 16 -9.22 -9.82 -7.89
N PHE A 17 -10.45 -9.30 -7.89
CA PHE A 17 -10.79 -8.06 -7.20
C PHE A 17 -11.09 -8.24 -5.71
N LEU A 18 -11.40 -9.45 -5.23
CA LEU A 18 -11.68 -9.68 -3.80
C LEU A 18 -10.60 -9.17 -2.84
N PRO A 19 -9.28 -9.41 -3.06
CA PRO A 19 -8.27 -8.89 -2.16
C PRO A 19 -8.26 -7.35 -2.12
N GLY A 20 -8.45 -6.68 -3.26
CA GLY A 20 -8.51 -5.22 -3.32
C GLY A 20 -9.76 -4.64 -2.66
N VAL A 21 -10.92 -5.25 -2.88
CA VAL A 21 -12.19 -4.87 -2.23
C VAL A 21 -12.13 -5.12 -0.73
N GLY A 22 -11.58 -6.26 -0.31
CA GLY A 22 -11.37 -6.61 1.09
C GLY A 22 -10.44 -5.62 1.80
N GLN A 23 -9.33 -5.24 1.16
CA GLN A 23 -8.45 -4.19 1.67
C GLN A 23 -9.16 -2.84 1.73
N ALA A 24 -9.89 -2.45 0.69
CA ALA A 24 -10.65 -1.21 0.68
C ALA A 24 -11.63 -1.15 1.84
N ILE A 25 -12.39 -2.22 2.10
CA ILE A 25 -13.35 -2.30 3.22
C ILE A 25 -12.62 -2.34 4.58
N TYR A 26 -11.60 -3.19 4.74
CA TYR A 26 -10.83 -3.30 5.97
C TYR A 26 -10.18 -1.97 6.36
N PHE A 27 -9.58 -1.28 5.38
CA PHE A 27 -8.94 0.02 5.60
C PHE A 27 -9.91 1.20 5.55
N ARG A 28 -11.14 1.04 5.03
CA ARG A 28 -12.12 2.13 5.03
C ARG A 28 -12.41 2.62 6.44
N ASP A 29 -12.46 1.70 7.40
CA ASP A 29 -12.72 2.04 8.80
C ASP A 29 -11.45 2.36 9.60
N LYS A 30 -10.30 1.79 9.20
CA LYS A 30 -9.01 2.02 9.85
C LYS A 30 -8.30 3.28 9.38
N VAL A 31 -8.59 3.76 8.17
CA VAL A 31 -8.09 5.01 7.63
C VAL A 31 -9.11 6.08 7.97
N SER A 32 -8.70 7.03 8.80
CA SER A 32 -9.55 8.14 9.23
C SER A 32 -9.73 9.16 8.11
N TRP A 33 -10.46 8.80 7.05
CA TRP A 33 -10.81 9.69 5.92
C TRP A 33 -11.57 10.94 6.35
N ARG A 34 -12.14 10.93 7.56
CA ARG A 34 -12.90 12.03 8.17
C ARG A 34 -12.20 12.70 9.34
N SER A 35 -10.97 12.30 9.70
CA SER A 35 -10.27 13.01 10.78
C SER A 35 -9.85 14.37 10.24
N PRO A 36 -10.33 15.49 10.82
CA PRO A 36 -9.62 16.74 10.67
C PRO A 36 -8.20 16.47 11.15
N ILE A 37 -7.21 16.69 10.28
CA ILE A 37 -5.82 16.67 10.71
C ILE A 37 -5.72 17.82 11.73
N PRO A 38 -5.40 17.55 13.01
CA PRO A 38 -5.23 18.62 13.99
C PRO A 38 -4.26 19.65 13.42
N PRO A 39 -4.49 20.97 13.58
CA PRO A 39 -3.55 21.99 13.10
C PRO A 39 -2.13 21.82 13.67
N SER A 40 -2.01 21.17 14.83
CA SER A 40 -0.73 20.79 15.45
C SER A 40 0.03 19.68 14.70
N GLU A 41 -0.66 18.95 13.82
CA GLU A 41 -0.13 17.86 12.98
C GLU A 41 -0.11 18.26 11.48
N MET A 42 -0.69 19.42 11.13
CA MET A 42 -0.61 20.01 9.80
C MET A 42 0.75 20.67 9.58
N VAL A 43 1.59 19.98 8.82
CA VAL A 43 2.87 20.52 8.36
C VAL A 43 2.61 21.51 7.23
N SER A 44 3.14 22.73 7.35
CA SER A 44 3.06 23.73 6.28
C SER A 44 3.65 23.16 4.98
N VAL A 45 3.06 23.51 3.85
CA VAL A 45 3.52 23.06 2.51
C VAL A 45 5.01 23.38 2.29
N ASP A 46 5.49 24.47 2.87
CA ASP A 46 6.91 24.85 2.82
C ASP A 46 7.81 23.92 3.65
N GLN A 47 7.33 23.47 4.81
CA GLN A 47 8.01 22.48 5.65
C GLN A 47 7.97 21.09 4.98
N ALA A 48 6.87 20.69 4.36
CA ALA A 48 6.77 19.45 3.59
C ALA A 48 7.66 19.46 2.33
N ARG A 49 7.87 20.61 1.69
CA ARG A 49 8.86 20.73 0.59
C ARG A 49 10.28 20.52 1.07
N SER A 50 10.63 20.98 2.27
CA SER A 50 11.96 20.71 2.87
C SER A 50 12.19 19.23 3.16
N TRP A 51 11.12 18.44 3.31
CA TRP A 51 11.16 16.98 3.51
C TRP A 51 11.42 16.18 2.23
N GLY A 52 11.21 16.78 1.05
CA GLY A 52 11.38 16.12 -0.25
C GLY A 52 12.77 15.51 -0.46
N GLY A 53 13.79 15.99 0.26
CA GLY A 53 15.14 15.43 0.23
C GLY A 53 15.39 14.21 1.13
N ASN A 54 14.57 13.95 2.15
CA ASN A 54 14.92 12.98 3.21
C ASN A 54 13.82 11.98 3.61
N VAL A 55 12.55 12.19 3.22
CA VAL A 55 11.44 11.42 3.83
C VAL A 55 11.00 10.19 3.01
N ILE A 56 11.45 10.05 1.75
CA ILE A 56 11.22 8.84 0.93
C ILE A 56 12.36 7.80 1.12
N ARG A 57 12.86 7.60 2.35
CA ARG A 57 13.88 6.55 2.61
C ARG A 57 13.48 5.58 3.71
N ALA A 58 12.19 5.32 3.88
CA ALA A 58 11.70 4.33 4.86
C ALA A 58 11.26 3.00 4.23
N ARG A 59 11.65 2.67 2.98
CA ARG A 59 11.54 1.29 2.46
C ARG A 59 12.43 1.01 1.25
N ALA A 60 13.73 0.95 1.50
CA ALA A 60 14.61 0.09 0.74
C ALA A 60 15.42 -0.74 1.75
N CYS A 61 14.76 -1.70 2.39
CA CYS A 61 15.50 -2.81 2.99
C CYS A 61 16.18 -3.52 1.82
N SER A 62 17.47 -3.23 1.62
CA SER A 62 18.31 -3.96 0.68
C SER A 62 18.21 -5.44 1.03
N TRP A 63 17.58 -6.23 0.16
CA TRP A 63 17.47 -7.68 0.29
C TRP A 63 18.85 -8.33 0.52
N ARG A 64 19.90 -7.74 -0.06
CA ARG A 64 21.29 -8.17 0.12
C ARG A 64 21.78 -8.01 1.57
N ALA A 65 21.38 -6.95 2.27
CA ALA A 65 21.75 -6.72 3.67
C ALA A 65 21.01 -7.63 4.66
N PHE A 66 19.87 -8.20 4.25
CA PHE A 66 19.11 -9.16 5.06
C PHE A 66 19.62 -10.60 4.91
N VAL A 67 20.05 -10.99 3.70
CA VAL A 67 20.63 -12.32 3.45
C VAL A 67 21.98 -12.48 4.16
N GLU A 68 22.86 -11.48 4.10
CA GLU A 68 24.18 -11.54 4.73
C GLU A 68 24.10 -11.76 6.25
N ARG A 69 23.14 -11.08 6.90
CA ARG A 69 22.98 -11.14 8.36
C ARG A 69 22.40 -12.47 8.86
N ARG A 70 21.79 -13.28 7.99
CA ARG A 70 21.22 -14.60 8.34
C ARG A 70 22.17 -15.77 8.03
N SER A 71 23.33 -15.51 7.43
CA SER A 71 24.34 -16.55 7.14
C SER A 71 25.41 -16.67 8.24
N VAL A 72 25.35 -15.80 9.25
CA VAL A 72 26.32 -15.74 10.37
C VAL A 72 25.70 -16.22 11.69
N GLU A 73 24.44 -16.63 11.70
CA GLU A 73 23.80 -17.36 12.81
C GLU A 73 23.67 -18.85 12.49
#